data_AF-A0A6G1ALR3-F1
#
_entry.id   AF-A0A6G1ALR3-F1
#
_cell.length_a   1.000
_cell.length_b   1.000
_cell.length_c   1.000
_cell.angle_alpha   90.00
_cell.angle_beta   90.00
_cell.angle_gamma   90.00
#
_symmetry.space_group_name_H-M   'P 1'
#
loop_
_entity.id
_entity.type
_entity.pdbx_description
1 polymer ?
#
loop_
_entity_poly.entity_id
_entity_poly.type
_entity_poly.pdbx_seq_one_letter_code
_entity_poly.pdbx_strand_id
1 'polypeptide(L)'
;MGTLAAKLLLPTLSSLAFLPTISIAAKRRFHMEAMVYLFTMFFVALNHACNGPGLSVLCFTRHDVLEHFSVYGTALSMWVSLMALADFDEPKRSTFVMFGVLTIAVRIYHDRGGYGVYSGPIGAAVLIIATKWLQRMKEQKGLYPDRSVYTQQIGPGLCFGALALMLRFFFE
;
A
#
# COMPACT_ATOMS: atom_id res chain seq x y z
N MET A 1 -0.87 -3.96 32.20
CA MET A 1 0.23 -4.48 31.35
C MET A 1 -0.24 -5.00 29.99
N GLY A 2 -1.42 -5.61 29.84
CA GLY A 2 -1.92 -6.10 28.54
C GLY A 2 -2.20 -5.02 27.48
N THR A 3 -2.59 -3.81 27.88
CA THR A 3 -2.85 -2.68 26.97
C THR A 3 -1.58 -2.06 26.37
N LEU A 4 -0.44 -2.16 27.07
CA LEU A 4 0.87 -1.67 26.64
C LEU A 4 1.47 -2.57 25.55
N ALA A 5 1.48 -3.87 25.80
CA ALA A 5 1.86 -4.89 24.81
C ALA A 5 0.98 -4.77 23.56
N ALA A 6 -0.34 -4.59 23.72
CA ALA A 6 -1.24 -4.46 22.59
C ALA A 6 -0.99 -3.20 21.74
N LYS A 7 -0.68 -2.05 22.36
CA LYS A 7 -0.46 -0.80 21.63
C LYS A 7 0.92 -0.69 20.97
N LEU A 8 1.90 -1.49 21.40
CA LEU A 8 3.29 -1.42 20.93
C LEU A 8 3.68 -2.63 20.10
N LEU A 9 3.39 -3.84 20.58
CA LEU A 9 3.84 -5.08 19.95
C LEU A 9 3.00 -5.41 18.72
N LEU A 10 1.68 -5.28 18.77
CA LEU A 10 0.84 -5.61 17.60
C LEU A 10 1.16 -4.76 16.36
N PRO A 11 1.29 -3.41 16.46
CA PRO A 11 1.58 -2.58 15.29
C PRO A 11 3.03 -2.75 14.76
N THR A 12 3.98 -3.01 15.66
CA THR A 12 5.37 -3.25 15.26
C THR A 12 5.54 -4.64 14.62
N LEU A 13 4.84 -5.66 15.15
CA LEU A 13 4.76 -7.00 14.56
C LEU A 13 4.01 -7.00 13.22
N SER A 14 2.96 -6.20 13.07
CA SER A 14 2.26 -6.09 11.78
C SER A 14 3.14 -5.43 10.70
N SER A 15 4.03 -4.51 11.10
CA SER A 15 5.02 -3.91 10.20
C SER A 15 6.03 -4.96 9.69
N LEU A 16 6.41 -5.93 10.53
CA LEU A 16 7.27 -7.05 10.14
C LEU A 16 6.60 -7.99 9.13
N ALA A 17 5.27 -7.96 9.00
CA ALA A 17 4.56 -8.72 7.94
C ALA A 17 4.90 -8.22 6.53
N PHE A 18 5.55 -7.06 6.37
CA PHE A 18 6.14 -6.65 5.09
C PHE A 18 7.42 -7.43 4.72
N LEU A 19 8.14 -8.04 5.67
CA LEU A 19 9.36 -8.80 5.35
C LEU A 19 9.16 -9.95 4.35
N PRO A 20 8.14 -10.82 4.48
CA PRO A 20 7.89 -11.85 3.48
C PRO A 20 7.51 -11.25 2.12
N THR A 21 6.73 -10.17 2.08
CA THR A 21 6.34 -9.54 0.81
C THR A 21 7.53 -8.87 0.12
N ILE A 22 8.41 -8.18 0.87
CA ILE A 22 9.68 -7.64 0.37
C ILE A 22 10.56 -8.76 -0.19
N SER A 23 10.71 -9.85 0.58
CA SER A 23 11.56 -10.98 0.19
C SER A 23 11.07 -11.66 -1.09
N ILE A 24 9.76 -11.86 -1.22
CA ILE A 24 9.15 -12.44 -2.42
C ILE A 24 9.30 -11.47 -3.61
N ALA A 25 9.03 -10.17 -3.41
CA ALA A 25 9.16 -9.16 -4.46
C ALA A 25 10.60 -9.07 -4.99
N ALA A 26 11.58 -9.05 -4.09
CA ALA A 26 13.00 -9.03 -4.43
C ALA A 26 13.43 -10.29 -5.20
N LYS A 27 13.01 -11.49 -4.74
CA LYS A 27 13.30 -12.76 -5.43
C LYS A 27 12.66 -12.83 -6.82
N ARG A 28 11.46 -12.26 -6.98
CA ARG A 28 10.73 -12.19 -8.26
C ARG A 28 11.15 -11.02 -9.17
N ARG A 29 12.26 -10.32 -8.84
CA ARG A 29 12.80 -9.18 -9.62
C ARG A 29 11.90 -7.94 -9.67
N PHE A 30 10.90 -7.83 -8.79
CA PHE A 30 10.11 -6.61 -8.59
C PHE A 30 10.86 -5.62 -7.70
N HIS A 31 11.99 -5.12 -8.20
CA HIS A 31 12.93 -4.31 -7.41
C HIS A 31 12.32 -2.96 -6.98
N MET A 32 11.50 -2.33 -7.83
CA MET A 32 10.82 -1.07 -7.49
C MET A 32 9.84 -1.27 -6.33
N GLU A 33 8.98 -2.28 -6.41
CA GLU A 33 8.03 -2.64 -5.35
C GLU A 33 8.75 -2.99 -4.05
N ALA A 34 9.81 -3.80 -4.13
CA ALA A 34 10.59 -4.20 -2.96
C ALA A 34 11.21 -2.98 -2.23
N MET A 35 11.72 -1.99 -2.98
CA MET A 35 12.23 -0.74 -2.40
C MET A 35 11.12 0.06 -1.71
N VAL A 36 9.95 0.19 -2.34
CA VAL A 36 8.80 0.88 -1.74
C VAL A 36 8.34 0.16 -0.48
N TYR A 37 8.20 -1.17 -0.49
CA TYR A 37 7.78 -1.94 0.68
C TYR A 37 8.78 -1.85 1.83
N LEU A 38 10.08 -1.84 1.54
CA LEU A 38 11.12 -1.65 2.54
C LEU A 38 11.06 -0.25 3.15
N PHE A 39 10.91 0.78 2.31
CA PHE A 39 10.72 2.15 2.74
C PHE A 39 9.50 2.28 3.67
N THR A 40 8.35 1.74 3.25
CA THR A 40 7.12 1.75 4.04
C THR A 40 7.30 1.04 5.38
N MET A 41 7.89 -0.16 5.38
CA MET A 41 8.11 -0.92 6.61
C MET A 41 8.99 -0.15 7.60
N PHE A 42 10.07 0.49 7.12
CA PHE A 42 10.95 1.30 7.96
C PHE A 42 10.20 2.45 8.66
N PHE A 43 9.46 3.27 7.90
CA PHE A 43 8.76 4.42 8.49
C PHE A 43 7.56 4.02 9.35
N VAL A 44 6.81 2.99 8.97
CA VAL A 44 5.68 2.47 9.75
C VAL A 44 6.18 1.87 11.08
N ALA A 45 7.24 1.06 11.04
CA ALA A 45 7.83 0.47 12.25
C ALA A 45 8.38 1.53 13.21
N LEU A 46 9.09 2.54 12.69
CA LEU A 46 9.59 3.65 13.51
C LEU A 46 8.45 4.51 14.08
N ASN A 47 7.42 4.80 13.29
CA ASN A 47 6.26 5.56 13.76
C ASN A 47 5.55 4.82 14.91
N HIS A 48 5.33 3.51 14.78
CA HIS A 48 4.75 2.69 15.85
C HIS A 48 5.63 2.58 17.08
N ALA A 49 6.94 2.40 16.90
CA ALA A 49 7.90 2.34 18.01
C ALA A 49 7.93 3.67 18.79
N CYS A 50 7.93 4.80 18.09
CA CYS A 50 7.97 6.14 18.70
C CYS A 50 6.66 6.52 19.41
N ASN A 51 5.49 6.10 18.89
CA ASN A 51 4.20 6.37 19.52
C ASN A 51 3.92 5.44 20.72
N GLY A 52 4.82 4.50 21.01
CA GLY A 52 4.74 3.58 22.11
C GLY A 52 5.16 4.18 23.47
N PRO A 53 4.55 3.79 24.61
CA PRO A 53 4.93 4.36 25.90
C PRO A 53 6.35 3.98 26.30
N GLY A 54 7.17 4.97 26.69
CA GLY A 54 8.53 4.77 27.18
C GLY A 54 9.63 4.69 26.11
N LEU A 55 9.27 4.73 24.81
CA LEU A 55 10.25 4.69 23.71
C LEU A 55 10.36 6.01 22.92
N SER A 56 9.61 7.05 23.28
CA SER A 56 9.69 8.37 22.63
C SER A 56 11.10 8.99 22.67
N VAL A 57 11.93 8.60 23.63
CA VAL A 57 13.33 9.03 23.79
C VAL A 57 14.25 8.45 22.69
N LEU A 58 13.88 7.31 22.09
CA LEU A 58 14.63 6.70 20.97
C LEU A 58 14.28 7.33 19.61
N CYS A 59 13.32 8.27 19.56
CA CYS A 59 12.89 8.86 18.32
C CYS A 59 13.90 9.91 17.80
N PHE A 60 14.70 9.54 16.81
CA PHE A 60 15.72 10.42 16.22
C PHE A 60 15.13 11.57 15.38
N THR A 61 13.89 11.40 14.89
CA THR A 61 13.18 12.33 13.99
C THR A 61 11.87 12.79 14.62
N ARG A 62 11.38 13.98 14.24
CA ARG A 62 10.07 14.51 14.69
C ARG A 62 8.92 13.57 14.31
N HIS A 63 7.99 13.36 15.23
CA HIS A 63 6.81 12.51 15.03
C HIS A 63 6.02 12.85 13.76
N ASP A 64 5.79 14.14 13.48
CA ASP A 64 5.07 14.57 12.26
C ASP A 64 5.71 14.08 10.96
N VAL A 65 7.06 13.98 10.94
CA VAL A 65 7.80 13.53 9.76
C VAL A 65 7.69 12.01 9.61
N LEU A 66 7.75 11.26 10.71
CA LEU A 66 7.56 9.81 10.70
C LEU A 66 6.13 9.43 10.30
N GLU A 67 5.14 10.14 10.84
CA GLU A 67 3.74 9.95 10.47
C GLU A 67 3.53 10.25 8.97
N HIS A 68 4.06 11.38 8.48
CA HIS A 68 3.97 11.75 7.06
C HIS A 68 4.51 10.65 6.14
N PHE A 69 5.73 10.17 6.38
CA PHE A 69 6.33 9.14 5.54
C PHE A 69 5.73 7.75 5.75
N SER A 70 5.18 7.46 6.93
CA SER A 70 4.41 6.24 7.20
C SER A 70 3.13 6.22 6.36
N VAL A 71 2.39 7.32 6.31
CA VAL A 71 1.17 7.46 5.50
C VAL A 71 1.52 7.42 4.01
N TYR A 72 2.54 8.17 3.58
CA TYR A 72 3.02 8.21 2.19
C TYR A 72 3.49 6.85 1.70
N GLY A 73 4.37 6.19 2.45
CA GLY A 73 4.83 4.85 2.12
C GLY A 73 3.69 3.84 2.02
N THR A 74 2.69 3.94 2.90
CA THR A 74 1.52 3.04 2.88
C THR A 74 0.66 3.26 1.64
N ALA A 75 0.34 4.50 1.30
CA ALA A 75 -0.43 4.81 0.10
C ALA A 75 0.33 4.41 -1.18
N LEU A 76 1.66 4.65 -1.20
CA LEU A 76 2.50 4.31 -2.33
C LEU A 76 2.66 2.78 -2.49
N SER A 77 2.80 2.03 -1.39
CA SER A 77 2.87 0.56 -1.44
C SER A 77 1.59 -0.05 -2.00
N MET A 78 0.42 0.48 -1.63
CA MET A 78 -0.87 0.11 -2.23
C MET A 78 -0.89 0.40 -3.73
N TRP A 79 -0.47 1.60 -4.15
CA TRP A 79 -0.47 1.98 -5.56
C TRP A 79 0.42 1.09 -6.41
N VAL A 80 1.68 0.86 -6.01
CA VAL A 80 2.61 0.02 -6.80
C VAL A 80 2.15 -1.43 -6.84
N SER A 81 1.54 -1.95 -5.76
CA SER A 81 0.94 -3.29 -5.76
C SER A 81 -0.18 -3.41 -6.79
N LEU A 82 -1.06 -2.40 -6.87
CA LEU A 82 -2.17 -2.39 -7.83
C LEU A 82 -1.67 -2.21 -9.26
N MET A 83 -0.65 -1.39 -9.49
CA MET A 83 -0.02 -1.25 -10.81
C MET A 83 0.70 -2.52 -11.25
N ALA A 84 1.30 -3.28 -10.32
CA ALA A 84 1.85 -4.61 -10.61
C ALA A 84 0.75 -5.61 -11.00
N LEU A 85 -0.41 -5.57 -10.33
CA LEU A 85 -1.57 -6.40 -10.69
C LEU A 85 -2.20 -6.00 -12.04
N ALA A 86 -2.10 -4.73 -12.42
CA ALA A 86 -2.58 -4.23 -13.70
C ALA A 86 -1.81 -4.79 -14.90
N ASP A 87 -0.64 -5.41 -14.69
CA ASP A 87 0.15 -6.14 -15.70
C ASP A 87 0.54 -5.29 -16.93
N PHE A 88 0.83 -3.99 -16.74
CA PHE A 88 1.24 -3.11 -17.84
C PHE A 88 2.66 -3.40 -18.31
N ASP A 89 2.86 -3.38 -19.63
CA ASP A 89 4.18 -3.39 -20.23
C ASP A 89 4.92 -2.07 -19.97
N GLU A 90 6.25 -2.16 -19.89
CA GLU A 90 7.13 -1.00 -19.85
C GLU A 90 7.13 -0.31 -21.24
N PRO A 91 7.09 1.05 -21.35
CA PRO A 91 7.29 2.09 -20.31
C PRO A 91 6.02 2.59 -19.60
N LYS A 92 4.85 2.06 -19.95
CA LYS A 92 3.56 2.55 -19.42
C LYS A 92 3.48 2.31 -17.91
N ARG A 93 3.94 1.15 -17.44
CA ARG A 93 3.97 0.81 -16.02
C ARG A 93 4.76 1.82 -15.20
N SER A 94 6.02 2.12 -15.58
CA SER A 94 6.80 3.14 -14.89
C SER A 94 6.14 4.52 -14.92
N THR A 95 5.53 4.89 -16.04
CA THR A 95 4.81 6.18 -16.16
C THR A 95 3.67 6.28 -15.13
N PHE A 96 2.83 5.24 -15.00
CA PHE A 96 1.73 5.22 -14.02
C PHE A 96 2.25 5.14 -12.57
N VAL A 97 3.33 4.41 -12.33
CA VAL A 97 3.97 4.36 -11.00
C VAL A 97 4.48 5.75 -10.62
N MET A 98 5.23 6.41 -11.49
CA MET A 98 5.74 7.77 -11.25
C MET A 98 4.62 8.81 -11.11
N PHE A 99 3.55 8.68 -11.90
CA PHE A 99 2.36 9.52 -11.73
C PHE A 99 1.74 9.34 -10.33
N GLY A 100 1.64 8.10 -9.85
CA GLY A 100 1.20 7.81 -8.48
C GLY A 100 2.11 8.41 -7.42
N VAL A 101 3.43 8.25 -7.55
CA VAL A 101 4.44 8.84 -6.66
C VAL A 101 4.19 10.34 -6.48
N LEU A 102 4.08 11.08 -7.59
CA LEU A 102 3.90 12.53 -7.58
C LEU A 102 2.53 12.95 -7.01
N THR A 103 1.46 12.28 -7.43
CA THR A 103 0.10 12.63 -6.99
C THR A 103 -0.15 12.32 -5.52
N ILE A 104 0.36 11.19 -5.02
CA ILE A 104 0.27 10.83 -3.60
C ILE A 104 1.06 11.82 -2.75
N ALA A 105 2.25 12.26 -3.20
CA ALA A 105 3.05 13.26 -2.48
C ALA A 105 2.29 14.58 -2.31
N VAL A 106 1.69 15.09 -3.40
CA VAL A 106 0.87 16.32 -3.36
C VAL A 106 -0.35 16.14 -2.46
N ARG A 107 -1.04 14.99 -2.56
CA ARG A 107 -2.27 14.74 -1.80
C ARG A 107 -2.01 14.73 -0.30
N ILE A 108 -0.92 14.12 0.14
CA ILE A 108 -0.57 14.03 1.56
C ILE A 108 -0.11 15.39 2.10
N TYR A 109 0.56 16.19 1.28
CA TYR A 109 0.90 17.56 1.67
C TYR A 109 -0.37 18.40 1.94
N HIS A 110 -1.39 18.25 1.09
CA HIS A 110 -2.62 19.02 1.23
C HIS A 110 -3.51 18.53 2.38
N ASP A 111 -3.62 17.21 2.57
CA ASP A 111 -4.47 16.64 3.62
C ASP A 111 -3.98 15.23 4.00
N ARG A 112 -3.03 15.19 4.95
CA ARG A 112 -2.42 13.95 5.44
C ARG A 112 -3.41 13.00 6.15
N GLY A 113 -4.43 13.55 6.80
CA GLY A 113 -5.47 12.79 7.50
C GLY A 113 -6.67 12.46 6.61
N GLY A 114 -6.73 13.05 5.43
CA GLY A 114 -7.84 12.90 4.51
C GLY A 114 -7.96 11.50 3.96
N TYR A 115 -9.16 10.94 4.04
CA TYR A 115 -9.52 9.65 3.42
C TYR A 115 -9.11 9.51 1.96
N GLY A 116 -9.06 10.62 1.22
CA GLY A 116 -8.64 10.69 -0.18
C GLY A 116 -7.18 10.28 -0.43
N VAL A 117 -6.33 10.20 0.59
CA VAL A 117 -4.95 9.69 0.48
C VAL A 117 -4.95 8.21 0.11
N TYR A 118 -5.89 7.42 0.64
CA TYR A 118 -5.97 5.98 0.38
C TYR A 118 -7.04 5.64 -0.67
N SER A 119 -8.22 6.26 -0.58
CA SER A 119 -9.32 5.99 -1.53
C SER A 119 -9.03 6.51 -2.93
N GLY A 120 -8.26 7.59 -3.07
CA GLY A 120 -7.84 8.14 -4.36
C GLY A 120 -7.01 7.14 -5.17
N PRO A 121 -5.85 6.67 -4.66
CA PRO A 121 -5.05 5.64 -5.30
C PRO A 121 -5.83 4.36 -5.59
N ILE A 122 -6.65 3.87 -4.67
CA ILE A 122 -7.44 2.65 -4.87
C ILE A 122 -8.45 2.84 -6.00
N GLY A 123 -9.24 3.92 -5.96
CA GLY A 123 -10.26 4.21 -6.96
C GLY A 123 -9.65 4.40 -8.35
N ALA A 124 -8.59 5.20 -8.45
CA ALA A 124 -7.89 5.42 -9.72
C ALA A 124 -7.28 4.12 -10.28
N ALA A 125 -6.65 3.31 -9.43
CA ALA A 125 -6.07 2.05 -9.87
C ALA A 125 -7.14 1.04 -10.32
N VAL A 126 -8.27 0.93 -9.61
CA VAL A 126 -9.40 0.07 -10.01
C VAL A 126 -9.95 0.50 -11.37
N LEU A 127 -10.11 1.81 -11.61
CA LEU A 127 -10.56 2.33 -12.90
C LEU A 127 -9.56 2.02 -14.03
N ILE A 128 -8.26 2.19 -13.77
CA ILE A 128 -7.20 1.88 -14.75
C ILE A 128 -7.18 0.38 -15.08
N ILE A 129 -7.29 -0.49 -14.08
CA ILE A 129 -7.33 -1.94 -14.27
C ILE A 129 -8.59 -2.35 -15.04
N ALA A 130 -9.75 -1.83 -14.64
CA ALA A 130 -11.02 -2.14 -15.27
C ALA A 130 -11.05 -1.71 -16.74
N THR A 131 -10.58 -0.50 -17.05
CA THR A 131 -10.52 0.00 -18.43
C THR A 131 -9.61 -0.86 -19.30
N LYS A 132 -8.43 -1.25 -18.80
CA LYS A 132 -7.52 -2.14 -19.52
C LYS A 132 -8.15 -3.51 -19.77
N TRP A 133 -8.75 -4.12 -18.76
CA TRP A 133 -9.36 -5.44 -18.91
C TRP A 133 -10.55 -5.40 -19.86
N LEU A 134 -11.38 -4.36 -19.81
CA LEU A 134 -12.47 -4.15 -20.77
C LEU A 134 -11.96 -4.01 -22.22
N GLN A 135 -10.88 -3.27 -22.43
CA GLN A 135 -10.24 -3.18 -23.75
C GLN A 135 -9.76 -4.55 -24.24
N ARG A 136 -9.06 -5.30 -23.39
CA ARG A 136 -8.51 -6.62 -23.75
C ARG A 136 -9.61 -7.66 -23.98
N MET A 137 -10.69 -7.62 -23.20
CA MET A 137 -11.88 -8.45 -23.42
C MET A 137 -12.55 -8.15 -24.76
N LYS A 138 -12.60 -6.87 -25.16
CA LYS A 138 -13.16 -6.46 -26.46
C LYS A 138 -12.29 -6.92 -27.63
N GLU A 139 -10.96 -6.83 -27.49
CA GLU A 139 -10.00 -7.28 -28.50
C GLU A 139 -9.99 -8.80 -28.67
N GLN A 140 -9.99 -9.55 -27.56
CA GLN A 140 -9.93 -11.02 -27.57
C GLN A 140 -11.30 -11.70 -27.71
N LYS A 141 -12.40 -10.93 -27.65
CA LYS A 141 -13.79 -11.43 -27.62
C LYS A 141 -13.99 -12.54 -26.58
N GLY A 142 -13.34 -12.41 -25.43
CA GLY A 142 -13.32 -13.41 -24.36
C GLY A 142 -13.15 -12.76 -23.00
N LEU A 143 -13.32 -13.53 -21.93
CA LEU A 143 -13.17 -13.05 -20.56
C LEU A 143 -11.68 -12.92 -20.20
N TYR A 144 -11.28 -11.76 -19.66
CA TYR A 144 -9.92 -11.48 -19.24
C TYR A 144 -9.93 -10.68 -17.94
N PRO A 145 -9.09 -11.01 -16.93
CA PRO A 145 -8.21 -12.18 -16.84
C PRO A 145 -8.96 -13.51 -16.65
N ASP A 146 -8.22 -14.61 -16.55
CA ASP A 146 -8.79 -15.94 -16.39
C ASP A 146 -9.60 -16.06 -15.07
N ARG A 147 -10.63 -16.91 -15.04
CA ARG A 147 -11.55 -17.02 -13.87
C ARG A 147 -10.83 -17.41 -12.58
N SER A 148 -9.72 -18.13 -12.68
CA SER A 148 -8.86 -18.50 -11.55
C SER A 148 -8.20 -17.29 -10.89
N VAL A 149 -7.81 -16.27 -11.66
CA VAL A 149 -7.19 -15.04 -11.15
C VAL A 149 -8.23 -14.21 -10.36
N TYR A 150 -9.48 -14.21 -10.82
CA TYR A 150 -10.59 -13.59 -10.09
C TYR A 150 -10.80 -14.20 -8.71
N THR A 151 -10.80 -15.52 -8.60
CA THR A 151 -11.07 -16.20 -7.32
C THR A 151 -9.84 -16.28 -6.41
N GLN A 152 -8.63 -16.37 -6.95
CA GLN A 152 -7.41 -16.54 -6.15
C GLN A 152 -6.71 -15.23 -5.75
N GLN A 153 -6.81 -14.17 -6.56
CA GLN A 153 -6.07 -12.93 -6.32
C GLN A 153 -7.00 -11.74 -6.06
N ILE A 154 -7.98 -11.52 -6.94
CA ILE A 154 -8.82 -10.32 -6.91
C ILE A 154 -9.85 -10.41 -5.78
N GLY A 155 -10.55 -11.54 -5.64
CA GLY A 155 -11.55 -11.76 -4.59
C GLY A 155 -10.98 -11.60 -3.18
N PRO A 156 -9.93 -12.36 -2.80
CA PRO A 156 -9.30 -12.23 -1.50
C PRO A 156 -8.73 -10.82 -1.28
N GLY A 157 -8.07 -10.25 -2.30
CA GLY A 157 -7.51 -8.89 -2.23
C GLY A 157 -8.57 -7.82 -1.96
N LEU A 158 -9.72 -7.91 -2.63
CA LEU A 158 -10.83 -6.98 -2.42
C LEU A 158 -11.45 -7.15 -1.03
N CYS A 159 -11.65 -8.39 -0.57
CA CYS A 159 -12.16 -8.67 0.78
C CYS A 159 -11.22 -8.13 1.87
N PHE A 160 -9.92 -8.42 1.79
CA PHE A 160 -8.94 -7.93 2.75
C PHE A 160 -8.77 -6.41 2.68
N GLY A 161 -8.78 -5.83 1.48
CA GLY A 161 -8.72 -4.38 1.29
C GLY A 161 -9.95 -3.65 1.85
N ALA A 162 -11.15 -4.18 1.59
CA ALA A 162 -12.39 -3.63 2.14
C ALA A 162 -12.42 -3.74 3.67
N LEU A 163 -12.00 -4.89 4.22
CA LEU A 163 -11.89 -5.09 5.66
C LEU A 163 -10.88 -4.11 6.29
N ALA A 164 -9.70 -3.94 5.67
CA ALA A 164 -8.68 -3.02 6.16
C ALA A 164 -9.16 -1.56 6.17
N LEU A 165 -9.86 -1.13 5.11
CA LEU A 165 -10.49 0.17 5.06
C LEU A 165 -11.57 0.31 6.14
N MET A 166 -12.46 -0.67 6.27
CA MET A 166 -13.54 -0.65 7.27
C MET A 166 -13.01 -0.60 8.69
N LEU A 167 -12.00 -1.41 9.03
CA LEU A 167 -11.36 -1.36 10.34
C LEU A 167 -10.73 0.00 10.60
N ARG A 168 -10.11 0.60 9.58
CA ARG A 168 -9.56 1.95 9.71
C ARG A 168 -10.66 3.01 9.92
N PHE A 169 -11.77 2.92 9.18
CA PHE A 169 -12.93 3.81 9.36
C PHE A 169 -13.58 3.69 10.75
N PHE A 170 -13.54 2.51 11.36
CA PHE A 170 -14.25 2.25 12.61
C PHE A 170 -13.41 2.50 13.87
N PHE A 171 -12.08 2.41 13.76
CA PHE A 171 -11.16 2.45 14.90
C PHE A 171 -10.21 3.67 14.92
N GLU A 172 -10.08 4.43 13.83
CA GLU A 172 -9.42 5.75 13.79
C GLU A 172 -10.48 6.86 13.59
#